data_AF-A0A812ZIZ0-F1
#
_entry.id   AF-A0A812ZIZ0-F1
#
_cell.length_a   1.000
_cell.length_b   1.000
_cell.length_c   1.000
_cell.angle_alpha   90.00
_cell.angle_beta   90.00
_cell.angle_gamma   90.00
#
_symmetry.space_group_name_H-M   'P 1'
#
loop_
_entity.id
_entity.type
_entity.pdbx_description
1 polymer ?
#
loop_
_entity_poly.entity_id
_entity_poly.type
_entity_poly.pdbx_seq_one_letter_code
_entity_poly.pdbx_strand_id
1 'polypeptide(L)'
;MLHVGRCLRSSCSRGPAGISLESLAKLFYLQRGPYAAAAGRLNSTALVSAEELAACRPPAQYLECLDEMVSIAGQRPSLSGKVHTRRMPNQMGELPCNSCGRYFEMEAFARTRTVCKDCSCMHASNHYRTLRGFVLKMLTSARARAKRKGLTHNLQLQDVLNMLLKQGGRCAYSGIAMEMLVPFSHWRMSLERLDNSEGYVKDNCALVAAEFNSPDYSRCKGVRAEDIHGTAQWSSEKVCMVGCVDTTAVSLSQLEADVGRATRRPNISTAFGDYHRSYIRTLRGKAKSLANNARNSSSRRQRTSEIEYTDILQMLLKQGGRCFYSGIPLQYDQPHVDWAMSLERLNNSCGYVRDNCVLIAAEFNTTDLSKNAKGEVYGSSQWSRAKVMHVWGQAGCDRFSQS
;
A
#
# COMPACT_ATOMS: atom_id res chain seq x y z
N MET A 1 54.93 -40.35 29.68
CA MET A 1 55.79 -39.24 29.22
C MET A 1 55.55 -39.11 27.72
N LEU A 2 54.59 -38.31 27.25
CA LEU A 2 54.59 -36.84 27.04
C LEU A 2 55.66 -36.37 26.04
N HIS A 3 55.21 -35.90 24.87
CA HIS A 3 55.63 -34.69 24.11
C HIS A 3 54.74 -34.64 22.83
N VAL A 4 53.57 -34.00 22.83
CA VAL A 4 53.29 -32.55 22.64
C VAL A 4 54.00 -31.96 21.41
N GLY A 5 53.31 -31.97 20.26
CA GLY A 5 53.65 -31.21 19.06
C GLY A 5 52.52 -30.24 18.71
N ARG A 6 52.84 -28.96 18.63
CA ARG A 6 51.96 -27.78 18.67
C ARG A 6 51.05 -27.62 17.45
N CYS A 7 49.78 -27.30 17.71
CA CYS A 7 48.90 -26.58 16.79
C CYS A 7 49.49 -25.19 16.47
N LEU A 8 49.89 -24.98 15.21
CA LEU A 8 50.05 -23.64 14.65
C LEU A 8 48.70 -23.19 14.10
N ARG A 9 48.16 -22.15 14.73
CA ARG A 9 46.99 -21.40 14.28
C ARG A 9 47.29 -20.80 12.90
N SER A 10 46.60 -21.27 11.86
CA SER A 10 46.53 -20.53 10.60
C SER A 10 45.50 -19.42 10.73
N SER A 11 45.98 -18.19 10.60
CA SER A 11 45.26 -16.93 10.53
C SER A 11 43.96 -17.01 9.73
N CYS A 12 42.84 -16.65 10.36
CA CYS A 12 41.62 -16.25 9.67
C CYS A 12 41.94 -15.10 8.72
N SER A 13 41.89 -15.39 7.43
CA SER A 13 41.89 -14.41 6.35
C SER A 13 40.68 -13.49 6.50
N ARG A 14 40.98 -12.19 6.51
CA ARG A 14 40.03 -11.07 6.52
C ARG A 14 38.98 -11.26 5.42
N GLY A 15 37.71 -11.30 5.80
CA GLY A 15 36.59 -11.13 4.86
C GLY A 15 36.62 -9.72 4.24
N PRO A 16 35.97 -9.53 3.08
CA PRO A 16 35.99 -8.24 2.38
C PRO A 16 35.36 -7.17 3.28
N ALA A 17 35.92 -5.95 3.22
CA ALA A 17 35.51 -4.81 4.02
C ALA A 17 33.98 -4.63 4.02
N GLY A 18 33.37 -4.86 5.18
CA GLY A 18 31.92 -4.75 5.37
C GLY A 18 31.45 -3.34 5.06
N ILE A 19 30.69 -3.19 3.97
CA ILE A 19 29.97 -1.96 3.68
C ILE A 19 28.90 -1.84 4.77
N SER A 20 28.99 -0.81 5.62
CA SER A 20 28.02 -0.62 6.70
C SER A 20 26.60 -0.47 6.11
N LEU A 21 25.57 -0.90 6.86
CA LEU A 21 24.16 -0.70 6.44
C LEU A 21 23.82 0.76 6.15
N GLU A 22 24.51 1.70 6.82
CA GLU A 22 24.38 3.12 6.55
C GLU A 22 24.97 3.51 5.19
N SER A 23 26.10 2.89 4.82
CA SER A 23 26.70 3.03 3.49
C SER A 23 25.87 2.34 2.41
N LEU A 24 25.32 1.14 2.64
CA LEU A 24 24.39 0.47 1.74
C LEU A 24 23.11 1.29 1.56
N ALA A 25 22.52 1.77 2.65
CA ALA A 25 21.40 2.69 2.60
C ALA A 25 21.74 3.92 1.76
N LYS A 26 22.82 4.65 2.04
CA LYS A 26 23.22 5.83 1.27
C LYS A 26 23.46 5.52 -0.21
N LEU A 27 24.12 4.40 -0.53
CA LEU A 27 24.37 3.96 -1.91
C LEU A 27 23.06 3.66 -2.66
N PHE A 28 22.14 2.91 -2.05
CA PHE A 28 20.86 2.56 -2.68
C PHE A 28 19.86 3.72 -2.70
N TYR A 29 19.88 4.63 -1.72
CA TYR A 29 19.06 5.83 -1.70
C TYR A 29 19.48 6.84 -2.78
N LEU A 30 20.79 7.05 -2.98
CA LEU A 30 21.28 8.01 -3.97
C LEU A 30 21.05 7.56 -5.42
N GLN A 31 20.94 6.25 -5.66
CA GLN A 31 20.69 5.72 -7.01
C GLN A 31 19.22 5.81 -7.46
N ARG A 32 18.27 5.98 -6.53
CA ARG A 32 16.85 6.11 -6.87
C ARG A 32 16.46 7.58 -6.84
N GLY A 33 16.17 8.17 -8.00
CA GLY A 33 15.60 9.51 -8.08
C GLY A 33 14.14 9.55 -7.56
N PRO A 34 13.64 10.73 -7.14
CA PRO A 34 12.23 10.89 -6.79
C PRO A 34 11.33 10.58 -7.99
N TYR A 35 10.20 9.93 -7.72
CA TYR A 35 9.23 9.55 -8.74
C TYR A 35 8.39 10.77 -9.13
N ALA A 36 8.47 11.19 -10.40
CA ALA A 36 7.49 12.11 -10.96
C ALA A 36 6.24 11.31 -11.32
N ALA A 37 5.09 11.68 -10.74
CA ALA A 37 3.80 11.08 -11.12
C ALA A 37 3.58 11.33 -12.62
N ALA A 38 3.66 10.28 -13.42
CA ALA A 38 3.44 10.38 -14.86
C ALA A 38 1.97 10.79 -15.10
N ALA A 39 1.77 12.06 -15.49
CA ALA A 39 0.50 12.56 -15.97
C ALA A 39 0.33 12.16 -17.46
N GLY A 40 0.24 10.85 -17.72
CA GLY A 40 -0.04 10.33 -19.05
C GLY A 40 -1.55 10.29 -19.30
N ARG A 41 -2.01 10.88 -20.41
CA ARG A 41 -3.34 10.56 -20.98
C ARG A 41 -3.28 9.10 -21.45
N LEU A 42 -3.79 8.18 -20.65
CA LEU A 42 -3.81 6.76 -20.99
C LEU A 42 -4.99 6.48 -21.92
N ASN A 43 -4.69 6.29 -23.21
CA ASN A 43 -5.60 5.62 -24.13
C ASN A 43 -5.82 4.18 -23.64
N SER A 44 -7.07 3.72 -23.69
CA SER A 44 -7.57 2.41 -23.25
C SER A 44 -6.70 1.21 -23.69
N THR A 45 -6.00 1.34 -24.81
CA THR A 45 -5.24 0.29 -25.51
C THR A 45 -3.71 0.46 -25.45
N ALA A 46 -3.18 1.45 -24.73
CA ALA A 46 -1.74 1.67 -24.70
C ALA A 46 -1.01 0.52 -23.97
N LEU A 47 -0.07 -0.11 -24.68
CA LEU A 47 0.90 -1.05 -24.12
C LEU A 47 1.67 -0.37 -22.99
N VAL A 48 1.94 -1.11 -21.92
CA VAL A 48 2.79 -0.61 -20.83
C VAL A 48 4.20 -0.36 -21.37
N SER A 49 4.70 0.86 -21.22
CA SER A 49 6.04 1.23 -21.67
C SER A 49 7.14 0.55 -20.85
N ALA A 50 8.33 0.42 -21.43
CA ALA A 50 9.50 -0.12 -20.74
C ALA A 50 9.88 0.75 -19.53
N GLU A 51 9.69 2.08 -19.63
CA GLU A 51 9.91 3.03 -18.56
C GLU A 51 8.92 2.83 -17.40
N GLU A 52 7.64 2.63 -17.68
CA GLU A 52 6.63 2.36 -16.64
C GLU A 52 6.92 1.05 -15.90
N LEU A 53 7.34 0.00 -16.62
CA LEU A 53 7.79 -1.24 -16.01
C LEU A 53 9.05 -1.04 -15.17
N ALA A 54 10.05 -0.33 -15.69
CA ALA A 54 11.28 -0.07 -14.95
C ALA A 54 11.01 0.73 -13.66
N ALA A 55 10.12 1.73 -13.71
CA ALA A 55 9.82 2.61 -12.59
C ALA A 55 9.21 1.88 -11.39
N CYS A 56 8.43 0.83 -11.62
CA CYS A 56 7.84 0.02 -10.55
C CYS A 56 8.49 -1.35 -10.39
N ARG A 57 9.75 -1.53 -10.80
CA ARG A 57 10.48 -2.79 -10.58
C ARG A 57 10.60 -3.12 -9.08
N PRO A 58 10.31 -4.36 -8.65
CA PRO A 58 10.53 -4.79 -7.27
C PRO A 58 11.98 -4.59 -6.79
N PRO A 59 12.18 -4.12 -5.53
CA PRO A 59 13.51 -3.91 -4.96
C PRO A 59 14.15 -5.23 -4.52
N ALA A 60 14.84 -5.92 -5.43
CA ALA A 60 15.52 -7.18 -5.10
C ALA A 60 16.83 -6.98 -4.31
N GLN A 61 17.38 -5.75 -4.25
CA GLN A 61 18.72 -5.50 -3.69
C GLN A 61 18.86 -5.84 -2.20
N TYR A 62 17.77 -5.81 -1.43
CA TYR A 62 17.83 -6.13 0.01
C TYR A 62 17.88 -7.62 0.29
N LEU A 63 17.58 -8.46 -0.69
CA LEU A 63 17.49 -9.90 -0.48
C LEU A 63 18.86 -10.52 -0.20
N GLU A 64 19.93 -9.95 -0.77
CA GLU A 64 21.31 -10.42 -0.59
C GLU A 64 21.86 -10.14 0.82
N CYS A 65 21.37 -9.11 1.49
CA CYS A 65 21.82 -8.69 2.83
C CYS A 65 20.71 -8.80 3.90
N LEU A 66 19.66 -9.59 3.63
CA LEU A 66 18.48 -9.65 4.49
C LEU A 66 18.80 -10.13 5.92
N ASP A 67 19.60 -11.19 6.06
CA ASP A 67 19.99 -11.72 7.37
C ASP A 67 20.77 -10.70 8.19
N GLU A 68 21.67 -9.95 7.55
CA GLU A 68 22.45 -8.89 8.20
C GLU A 68 21.53 -7.73 8.61
N MET A 69 20.62 -7.31 7.73
CA MET A 69 19.60 -6.29 8.03
C MET A 69 18.76 -6.66 9.25
N VAL A 70 18.28 -7.91 9.31
CA VAL A 70 17.46 -8.41 10.41
C VAL A 70 18.28 -8.52 11.69
N SER A 71 19.51 -9.03 11.62
CA SER A 71 20.43 -9.12 12.76
C SER A 71 20.66 -7.74 13.38
N ILE A 72 21.02 -6.74 12.57
CA ILE A 72 21.24 -5.36 13.04
C ILE A 72 19.95 -4.75 13.58
N ALA A 73 18.80 -5.00 12.94
CA ALA A 73 17.51 -4.49 13.41
C ALA A 73 17.08 -5.10 14.75
N GLY A 74 17.43 -6.36 15.00
CA GLY A 74 17.15 -7.09 16.24
C GLY A 74 17.93 -6.54 17.44
N GLN A 75 19.12 -6.01 17.21
CA GLN A 75 19.96 -5.42 18.26
C GLN A 75 19.29 -4.18 18.87
N ARG A 76 19.34 -4.08 20.21
CA ARG A 76 18.89 -2.89 20.93
C ARG A 76 20.09 -1.94 21.02
N PRO A 77 20.01 -0.70 20.47
CA PRO A 77 21.10 0.25 20.60
C PRO A 77 21.42 0.47 22.07
N SER A 78 22.71 0.48 22.42
CA SER A 78 23.14 0.85 23.77
C SER A 78 22.66 2.29 24.03
N LEU A 79 22.04 2.50 25.19
CA LEU A 79 21.72 3.84 25.67
C LEU A 79 23.05 4.45 26.18
N SER A 80 23.96 4.81 25.29
CA SER A 80 25.11 5.63 25.67
C SER A 80 24.57 6.89 26.36
N GLY A 81 25.02 7.12 27.60
CA GLY A 81 24.42 8.05 28.55
C GLY A 81 23.99 9.37 27.91
N LYS A 82 22.75 9.78 28.19
CA LYS A 82 22.28 11.11 27.80
C LYS A 82 23.16 12.14 28.50
N VAL A 83 24.11 12.72 27.78
CA VAL A 83 24.85 13.87 28.28
C VAL A 83 23.84 15.01 28.35
N HIS A 84 23.39 15.34 29.56
CA HIS A 84 22.57 16.51 29.79
C HIS A 84 23.46 17.76 29.70
N THR A 85 23.65 18.26 28.48
CA THR A 85 24.27 19.57 28.28
C THR A 85 23.29 20.65 28.74
N ARG A 86 23.69 21.44 29.74
CA ARG A 86 22.93 22.63 30.17
C ARG A 86 22.81 23.59 28.99
N ARG A 87 21.59 23.93 28.59
CA ARG A 87 21.32 24.85 27.47
C ARG A 87 21.20 26.26 28.02
N MET A 88 22.04 27.18 27.54
CA MET A 88 21.99 28.58 27.95
C MET A 88 21.24 29.42 26.91
N PRO A 89 20.26 30.23 27.33
CA PRO A 89 19.57 31.12 26.41
C PRO A 89 20.49 32.25 25.93
N ASN A 90 20.21 32.78 24.73
CA ASN A 90 20.89 33.98 24.23
C ASN A 90 20.26 35.27 24.82
N GLN A 91 20.73 36.43 24.37
CA GLN A 91 20.23 37.74 24.81
C GLN A 91 18.73 37.96 24.51
N MET A 92 18.18 37.26 23.52
CA MET A 92 16.77 37.32 23.14
C MET A 92 15.92 36.29 23.90
N GLY A 93 16.49 35.51 24.82
CA GLY A 93 15.79 34.46 25.57
C GLY A 93 15.59 33.16 24.78
N GLU A 94 16.10 33.06 23.56
CA GLU A 94 16.01 31.87 22.73
C GLU A 94 16.96 30.78 23.23
N LEU A 95 16.62 29.51 23.01
CA LEU A 95 17.46 28.37 23.43
C LEU A 95 18.12 27.68 22.23
N PRO A 96 19.37 27.18 22.35
CA PRO A 96 20.06 26.50 21.26
C PRO A 96 19.57 25.07 21.08
N CYS A 97 19.26 24.64 19.86
CA CYS A 97 18.87 23.26 19.56
C CYS A 97 20.06 22.29 19.74
N ASN A 98 19.88 21.21 20.50
CA ASN A 98 20.96 20.23 20.75
C ASN A 98 21.43 19.48 19.49
N SER A 99 20.68 19.57 18.39
CA SER A 99 21.02 18.88 17.14
C SER A 99 21.68 19.78 16.11
N CYS A 100 21.21 21.02 15.93
CA CYS A 100 21.73 21.93 14.91
C CYS A 100 22.43 23.17 15.47
N GLY A 101 22.45 23.35 16.78
CA GLY A 101 23.07 24.50 17.46
C GLY A 101 22.34 25.83 17.32
N ARG A 102 21.41 25.96 16.35
CA ARG A 102 20.65 27.20 16.11
C ARG A 102 19.73 27.54 17.28
N TYR A 103 19.55 28.83 17.52
CA TYR A 103 18.69 29.37 18.57
C TYR A 103 17.25 29.51 18.06
N PHE A 104 16.28 29.19 18.91
CA PHE A 104 14.87 29.33 18.61
C PHE A 104 14.06 29.69 19.87
N GLU A 105 12.88 30.27 19.65
CA GLU A 105 11.82 30.38 20.65
C GLU A 105 11.24 29.01 21.04
N MET A 106 10.59 28.94 22.21
CA MET A 106 10.08 27.70 22.81
C MET A 106 9.10 26.95 21.91
N GLU A 107 8.31 27.68 21.13
CA GLU A 107 7.25 27.19 20.26
C GLU A 107 7.82 26.43 19.05
N ALA A 108 9.05 26.73 18.64
CA ALA A 108 9.74 26.06 17.53
C ALA A 108 10.36 24.71 17.95
N PHE A 109 10.35 24.37 19.25
CA PHE A 109 10.84 23.10 19.74
C PHE A 109 9.84 21.96 19.61
N ALA A 110 10.37 20.74 19.49
CA ALA A 110 9.58 19.52 19.62
C ALA A 110 9.12 19.31 21.08
N ARG A 111 8.27 18.30 21.31
CA ARG A 111 7.65 18.03 22.63
C ARG A 111 8.68 17.87 23.77
N THR A 112 9.85 17.30 23.50
CA THR A 112 10.93 17.13 24.51
C THR A 112 11.65 18.43 24.85
N ARG A 113 11.38 19.51 24.10
CA ARG A 113 11.95 20.84 24.25
C ARG A 113 13.47 20.93 24.12
N THR A 114 14.15 19.88 23.65
CA THR A 114 15.62 19.81 23.51
C THR A 114 16.13 19.99 22.08
N VAL A 115 15.29 19.66 21.09
CA VAL A 115 15.60 19.76 19.66
C VAL A 115 14.46 20.50 18.95
N CYS A 116 14.78 21.28 17.92
CA CYS A 116 13.78 21.97 17.11
C CYS A 116 12.88 20.97 16.37
N LYS A 117 11.69 21.42 15.94
CA LYS A 117 10.73 20.59 15.19
C LYS A 117 11.33 19.97 13.93
N ASP A 118 12.17 20.71 13.22
CA ASP A 118 12.80 20.25 11.98
C ASP A 118 13.80 19.13 12.24
N CYS A 119 14.73 19.31 13.20
CA CYS A 119 15.67 18.26 13.60
C CYS A 119 14.93 17.04 14.13
N SER A 120 13.88 17.22 14.95
CA SER A 120 13.04 16.12 15.41
C SER A 120 12.40 15.35 14.27
N CYS A 121 11.88 16.07 13.25
CA CYS A 121 11.29 15.48 12.06
C CYS A 121 12.33 14.71 11.23
N MET A 122 13.51 15.29 11.04
CA MET A 122 14.62 14.67 10.32
C MET A 122 15.12 13.40 11.02
N HIS A 123 15.33 13.45 12.35
CA HIS A 123 15.72 12.27 13.15
C HIS A 123 14.69 11.16 13.07
N ALA A 124 13.39 11.49 13.17
CA ALA A 124 12.32 10.51 13.01
C ALA A 124 12.31 9.91 11.59
N SER A 125 12.47 10.74 10.56
CA SER A 125 12.56 10.31 9.16
C SER A 125 13.72 9.33 8.95
N ASN A 126 14.92 9.67 9.41
CA ASN A 126 16.10 8.83 9.31
C ASN A 126 15.94 7.53 10.09
N HIS A 127 15.34 7.59 11.29
CA HIS A 127 15.05 6.38 12.06
C HIS A 127 14.09 5.44 11.32
N TYR A 128 13.04 5.98 10.69
CA TYR A 128 12.09 5.18 9.91
C TYR A 128 12.63 4.67 8.57
N ARG A 129 13.81 5.14 8.16
CA ARG A 129 14.60 4.59 7.04
C ARG A 129 15.51 3.43 7.47
N THR A 130 15.48 3.05 8.74
CA THR A 130 16.08 1.80 9.25
C THR A 130 15.02 0.71 9.36
N LEU A 131 15.38 -0.56 9.16
CA LEU A 131 14.44 -1.68 9.30
C LEU A 131 13.80 -1.72 10.69
N ARG A 132 14.61 -1.53 11.75
CA ARG A 132 14.12 -1.47 13.14
C ARG A 132 13.09 -0.37 13.34
N GLY A 133 13.42 0.87 12.95
CA GLY A 133 12.53 2.00 13.15
C GLY A 133 11.25 1.88 12.31
N PHE A 134 11.36 1.34 11.11
CA PHE A 134 10.21 1.06 10.25
C PHE A 134 9.26 0.04 10.88
N VAL A 135 9.77 -1.11 11.34
CA VAL A 135 8.97 -2.15 11.99
C VAL A 135 8.34 -1.64 13.28
N LEU A 136 9.06 -0.87 14.10
CA LEU A 136 8.50 -0.29 15.33
C LEU A 136 7.36 0.70 15.04
N LYS A 137 7.48 1.50 13.97
CA LYS A 137 6.40 2.39 13.50
C LYS A 137 5.19 1.59 13.04
N MET A 138 5.41 0.51 12.31
CA MET A 138 4.37 -0.41 11.83
C MET A 138 3.61 -1.04 13.01
N LEU A 139 4.31 -1.57 14.01
CA LEU A 139 3.72 -2.13 15.25
C LEU A 139 2.95 -1.07 16.05
N THR A 140 3.48 0.14 16.16
CA THR A 140 2.78 1.26 16.83
C THR A 140 1.44 1.55 16.13
N SER A 141 1.44 1.53 14.79
CA SER A 141 0.25 1.76 13.97
C SER A 141 -0.75 0.61 14.07
N ALA A 142 -0.26 -0.64 14.10
CA ALA A 142 -1.07 -1.84 14.32
C ALA A 142 -1.75 -1.81 15.70
N ARG A 143 -1.01 -1.51 16.77
CA ARG A 143 -1.54 -1.38 18.14
C ARG A 143 -2.63 -0.31 18.23
N ALA A 144 -2.42 0.85 17.62
CA ALA A 144 -3.43 1.92 17.60
C ALA A 144 -4.72 1.49 16.86
N ARG A 145 -4.58 0.78 15.73
CA ARG A 145 -5.73 0.23 14.98
C ARG A 145 -6.47 -0.85 15.78
N ALA A 146 -5.73 -1.77 16.41
CA ALA A 146 -6.28 -2.84 17.24
C ALA A 146 -7.10 -2.26 18.40
N LYS A 147 -6.53 -1.30 19.14
CA LYS A 147 -7.21 -0.60 20.24
C LYS A 147 -8.52 0.05 19.79
N ARG A 148 -8.52 0.73 18.64
CA ARG A 148 -9.72 1.40 18.10
C ARG A 148 -10.84 0.40 17.76
N LYS A 149 -10.47 -0.81 17.35
CA LYS A 149 -11.40 -1.87 16.98
C LYS A 149 -11.73 -2.84 18.13
N GLY A 150 -11.15 -2.65 19.32
CA GLY A 150 -11.31 -3.58 20.44
C GLY A 150 -10.64 -4.94 20.22
N LEU A 151 -9.59 -5.01 19.39
CA LEU A 151 -8.90 -6.24 19.04
C LEU A 151 -7.58 -6.40 19.79
N THR A 152 -7.15 -7.66 19.97
CA THR A 152 -5.88 -8.01 20.61
C THR A 152 -4.68 -7.56 19.77
N HIS A 153 -3.58 -7.25 20.45
CA HIS A 153 -2.28 -6.99 19.83
C HIS A 153 -1.16 -7.48 20.74
N ASN A 154 -0.47 -8.55 20.35
CA ASN A 154 0.68 -9.09 21.09
C ASN A 154 1.98 -9.20 20.25
N LEU A 155 1.94 -8.79 18.97
CA LEU A 155 3.12 -8.77 18.12
C LEU A 155 4.25 -7.90 18.68
N GLN A 156 5.46 -8.45 18.63
CA GLN A 156 6.69 -7.78 18.99
C GLN A 156 7.59 -7.57 17.76
N LEU A 157 8.66 -6.79 17.94
CA LEU A 157 9.67 -6.55 16.91
C LEU A 157 10.22 -7.86 16.35
N GLN A 158 10.57 -8.80 17.23
CA GLN A 158 11.15 -10.08 16.82
C GLN A 158 10.18 -10.95 16.03
N ASP A 159 8.88 -10.90 16.33
CA ASP A 159 7.89 -11.65 15.54
C ASP A 159 7.88 -11.17 14.09
N VAL A 160 7.90 -9.85 13.87
CA VAL A 160 7.90 -9.26 12.53
C VAL A 160 9.22 -9.52 11.79
N LEU A 161 10.36 -9.45 12.49
CA LEU A 161 11.66 -9.80 11.90
C LEU A 161 11.72 -11.28 11.50
N ASN A 162 11.18 -12.18 12.32
CA ASN A 162 11.08 -13.60 12.01
C ASN A 162 10.13 -13.87 10.83
N MET A 163 9.00 -13.17 10.73
CA MET A 163 8.13 -13.22 9.54
C MET A 163 8.90 -12.80 8.28
N LEU A 164 9.67 -11.71 8.37
CA LEU A 164 10.43 -11.20 7.24
C LEU A 164 11.49 -12.21 6.75
N LEU A 165 12.21 -12.85 7.67
CA LEU A 165 13.15 -13.94 7.35
C LEU A 165 12.45 -15.15 6.77
N LYS A 166 11.36 -15.62 7.41
CA LYS A 166 10.57 -16.76 6.94
C LYS A 166 10.05 -16.56 5.52
N GLN A 167 9.69 -15.32 5.18
CA GLN A 167 9.22 -14.94 3.85
C GLN A 167 10.36 -14.56 2.88
N GLY A 168 11.63 -14.62 3.31
CA GLY A 168 12.78 -14.25 2.48
C GLY A 168 12.69 -12.84 1.90
N GLY A 169 12.15 -11.87 2.65
CA GLY A 169 12.01 -10.49 2.18
C GLY A 169 10.89 -10.25 1.16
N ARG A 170 10.03 -11.25 0.94
CA ARG A 170 8.99 -11.24 -0.11
C ARG A 170 7.59 -11.14 0.44
N CYS A 171 6.68 -10.61 -0.36
CA CYS A 171 5.25 -10.55 -0.08
C CYS A 171 4.69 -11.97 0.11
N ALA A 172 3.96 -12.21 1.19
CA ALA A 172 3.38 -13.52 1.49
C ALA A 172 2.38 -14.01 0.45
N TYR A 173 1.69 -13.10 -0.25
CA TYR A 173 0.69 -13.46 -1.25
C TYR A 173 1.28 -13.65 -2.66
N SER A 174 2.21 -12.77 -3.06
CA SER A 174 2.68 -12.71 -4.45
C SER A 174 4.14 -13.08 -4.67
N GLY A 175 4.94 -13.25 -3.61
CA GLY A 175 6.37 -13.52 -3.73
C GLY A 175 7.22 -12.35 -4.25
N ILE A 176 6.61 -11.20 -4.56
CA ILE A 176 7.34 -9.97 -4.94
C ILE A 176 8.22 -9.49 -3.80
N ALA A 177 9.46 -9.09 -4.11
CA ALA A 177 10.37 -8.47 -3.16
C ALA A 177 9.79 -7.16 -2.63
N MET A 178 9.83 -6.95 -1.30
CA MET A 178 9.24 -5.77 -0.68
C MET A 178 10.26 -4.67 -0.39
N GLU A 179 9.84 -3.41 -0.54
CA GLU A 179 10.62 -2.24 -0.11
C GLU A 179 10.48 -2.01 1.40
N MET A 180 11.59 -1.99 2.12
CA MET A 180 11.60 -1.90 3.58
C MET A 180 12.00 -0.53 4.09
N LEU A 181 12.86 0.18 3.35
CA LEU A 181 13.57 1.34 3.87
C LEU A 181 13.08 2.62 3.19
N VAL A 182 12.82 2.56 1.89
CA VAL A 182 12.44 3.73 1.11
C VAL A 182 11.00 4.16 1.44
N PRO A 183 10.78 5.43 1.83
CA PRO A 183 9.45 5.91 2.10
C PRO A 183 8.64 6.10 0.82
N PHE A 184 7.32 5.91 0.89
CA PHE A 184 6.39 6.14 -0.24
C PHE A 184 6.89 5.54 -1.55
N SER A 185 7.27 4.27 -1.51
CA SER A 185 7.79 3.51 -2.65
C SER A 185 6.73 2.54 -3.17
N HIS A 186 6.99 2.00 -4.36
CA HIS A 186 6.33 0.77 -4.81
C HIS A 186 6.72 -0.41 -3.90
N TRP A 187 5.82 -1.38 -3.79
CA TRP A 187 6.04 -2.65 -3.09
C TRP A 187 6.41 -2.52 -1.62
N ARG A 188 6.01 -1.42 -0.98
CA ARG A 188 6.38 -1.16 0.42
C ARG A 188 5.85 -2.26 1.32
N MET A 189 6.70 -2.81 2.17
CA MET A 189 6.29 -3.81 3.17
C MET A 189 5.21 -3.25 4.10
N SER A 190 4.14 -4.01 4.28
CA SER A 190 3.01 -3.73 5.16
C SER A 190 2.67 -4.95 6.00
N LEU A 191 2.06 -4.74 7.16
CA LEU A 191 1.55 -5.79 8.04
C LEU A 191 0.07 -6.03 7.75
N GLU A 192 -0.26 -7.25 7.33
CA GLU A 192 -1.60 -7.69 7.00
C GLU A 192 -2.10 -8.72 8.00
N ARG A 193 -3.41 -8.67 8.32
CA ARG A 193 -4.05 -9.70 9.13
C ARG A 193 -4.66 -10.73 8.19
N LEU A 194 -4.46 -12.02 8.46
CA LEU A 194 -5.01 -13.08 7.61
C LEU A 194 -6.53 -13.18 7.80
N ASP A 195 -6.97 -13.15 9.05
CA ASP A 195 -8.36 -13.00 9.44
C ASP A 195 -8.62 -11.64 10.10
N ASN A 196 -9.58 -10.91 9.55
CA ASN A 196 -9.97 -9.59 10.03
C ASN A 196 -10.79 -9.60 11.33
N SER A 197 -11.35 -10.74 11.78
CA SER A 197 -11.97 -10.86 13.12
C SER A 197 -10.94 -10.96 14.23
N GLU A 198 -9.74 -11.42 13.90
CA GLU A 198 -8.68 -11.58 14.87
C GLU A 198 -7.79 -10.34 14.99
N GLY A 199 -7.05 -10.29 16.09
CA GLY A 199 -6.11 -9.23 16.39
C GLY A 199 -4.79 -9.32 15.61
N TYR A 200 -3.85 -8.46 15.98
CA TYR A 200 -2.47 -8.55 15.49
C TYR A 200 -1.69 -9.52 16.38
N VAL A 201 -1.73 -10.80 16.00
CA VAL A 201 -1.04 -11.90 16.69
C VAL A 201 -0.17 -12.68 15.70
N LYS A 202 0.84 -13.38 16.21
CA LYS A 202 1.90 -14.02 15.40
C LYS A 202 1.36 -14.92 14.29
N ASP A 203 0.32 -15.70 14.59
CA ASP A 203 -0.22 -16.68 13.65
C ASP A 203 -1.33 -16.11 12.74
N ASN A 204 -1.80 -14.88 13.01
CA ASN A 204 -2.81 -14.19 12.21
C ASN A 204 -2.23 -13.03 11.39
N CYS A 205 -0.91 -12.95 11.23
CA CYS A 205 -0.27 -11.84 10.53
C CYS A 205 0.76 -12.33 9.52
N ALA A 206 0.84 -11.58 8.42
CA ALA A 206 1.85 -11.78 7.38
C ALA A 206 2.36 -10.44 6.88
N LEU A 207 3.54 -10.45 6.27
CA LEU A 207 4.09 -9.27 5.59
C LEU A 207 3.72 -9.31 4.11
N VAL A 208 3.12 -8.24 3.63
CA VAL A 208 2.67 -8.12 2.23
C VAL A 208 3.17 -6.81 1.63
N ALA A 209 3.31 -6.75 0.32
CA ALA A 209 3.46 -5.46 -0.34
C ALA A 209 2.18 -4.62 -0.15
N ALA A 210 2.31 -3.32 0.06
CA ALA A 210 1.21 -2.41 0.40
C ALA A 210 0.09 -2.38 -0.66
N GLU A 211 0.42 -2.72 -1.91
CA GLU A 211 -0.50 -2.98 -3.01
C GLU A 211 -1.53 -4.06 -2.68
N PHE A 212 -1.20 -5.05 -1.86
CA PHE A 212 -2.11 -6.12 -1.46
C PHE A 212 -2.83 -5.84 -0.13
N ASN A 213 -2.61 -4.67 0.48
CA ASN A 213 -3.27 -4.27 1.72
C ASN A 213 -4.55 -3.47 1.42
N SER A 214 -5.55 -4.14 0.86
CA SER A 214 -6.85 -3.55 0.52
C SER A 214 -7.78 -3.55 1.75
N PRO A 215 -8.61 -2.51 1.94
CA PRO A 215 -9.61 -2.53 2.99
C PRO A 215 -10.71 -3.58 2.73
N ASP A 216 -11.01 -4.39 3.75
CA ASP A 216 -12.17 -5.27 3.74
C ASP A 216 -13.40 -4.59 4.34
N TYR A 217 -14.42 -4.39 3.49
CA TYR A 217 -15.70 -3.79 3.89
C TYR A 217 -16.80 -4.82 4.16
N SER A 218 -16.56 -6.12 3.93
CA SER A 218 -17.54 -7.19 4.21
C SER A 218 -17.94 -7.24 5.69
N ARG A 219 -17.07 -6.76 6.58
CA ARG A 219 -17.27 -6.75 8.04
C ARG A 219 -17.59 -5.38 8.61
N CYS A 220 -18.06 -4.44 7.78
CA CYS A 220 -18.50 -3.13 8.27
C CYS A 220 -19.81 -3.25 9.07
N LYS A 221 -19.99 -2.35 10.06
CA LYS A 221 -21.22 -2.28 10.84
C LYS A 221 -22.41 -2.07 9.90
N GLY A 222 -23.43 -2.92 10.01
CA GLY A 222 -24.65 -2.86 9.19
C GLY A 222 -24.66 -3.79 7.97
N VAL A 223 -23.54 -4.46 7.66
CA VAL A 223 -23.52 -5.55 6.68
C VAL A 223 -24.12 -6.81 7.31
N ARG A 224 -25.10 -7.43 6.64
CA ARG A 224 -25.72 -8.68 7.08
C ARG A 224 -24.89 -9.86 6.61
N ALA A 225 -24.80 -10.94 7.39
CA ALA A 225 -23.93 -12.08 7.08
C ALA A 225 -24.29 -12.72 5.73
N GLU A 226 -25.59 -12.77 5.40
CA GLU A 226 -26.12 -13.25 4.13
C GLU A 226 -25.85 -12.34 2.93
N ASP A 227 -25.32 -11.13 3.14
CA ASP A 227 -24.83 -10.25 2.05
C ASP A 227 -23.36 -10.48 1.71
N ILE A 228 -22.66 -11.33 2.47
CA ILE A 228 -21.22 -11.56 2.31
C ILE A 228 -21.02 -12.75 1.38
N HIS A 229 -20.66 -12.45 0.13
CA HIS A 229 -20.39 -13.44 -0.91
C HIS A 229 -18.89 -13.57 -1.25
N GLY A 230 -18.05 -12.78 -0.58
CA GLY A 230 -16.63 -12.59 -0.87
C GLY A 230 -16.06 -11.40 -0.09
N THR A 231 -14.86 -10.97 -0.47
CA THR A 231 -14.13 -9.89 0.22
C THR A 231 -13.24 -9.12 -0.75
N ALA A 232 -12.94 -7.85 -0.49
CA ALA A 232 -11.91 -7.15 -1.27
C ALA A 232 -10.49 -7.46 -0.76
N GLN A 233 -10.34 -8.21 0.34
CA GLN A 233 -9.06 -8.59 0.90
C GLN A 233 -8.32 -9.53 -0.05
N TRP A 234 -7.02 -9.29 -0.24
CA TRP A 234 -6.15 -10.19 -0.99
C TRP A 234 -5.80 -11.46 -0.22
N SER A 235 -5.55 -12.53 -0.97
CA SER A 235 -4.99 -13.78 -0.48
C SER A 235 -4.08 -14.39 -1.55
N SER A 236 -3.28 -15.40 -1.19
CA SER A 236 -2.45 -16.13 -2.16
C SER A 236 -3.29 -16.79 -3.25
N GLU A 237 -4.48 -17.27 -2.89
CA GLU A 237 -5.45 -17.87 -3.83
C GLU A 237 -5.91 -16.82 -4.84
N LYS A 238 -6.24 -15.60 -4.40
CA LYS A 238 -6.62 -14.51 -5.32
C LYS A 238 -5.48 -14.09 -6.24
N VAL A 239 -4.25 -14.06 -5.74
CA VAL A 239 -3.08 -13.79 -6.57
C VAL A 239 -2.92 -14.88 -7.64
N CYS A 240 -3.04 -16.14 -7.26
CA CYS A 240 -3.04 -17.26 -8.21
C CYS A 240 -4.18 -17.12 -9.23
N MET A 241 -5.39 -16.83 -8.76
CA MET A 241 -6.56 -16.63 -9.62
C MET A 241 -6.30 -15.54 -10.66
N VAL A 242 -5.73 -14.38 -10.33
CA VAL A 242 -5.47 -13.35 -11.35
C VAL A 242 -4.59 -13.86 -12.50
N GLY A 243 -3.56 -14.65 -12.19
CA GLY A 243 -2.68 -15.26 -13.20
C GLY A 243 -3.35 -16.40 -13.98
N CYS A 244 -4.25 -17.13 -13.32
CA CYS A 244 -4.90 -18.32 -13.83
C CYS A 244 -6.34 -18.10 -14.31
N VAL A 245 -6.92 -16.90 -14.17
CA VAL A 245 -8.29 -16.62 -14.58
C VAL A 245 -8.31 -16.93 -16.06
N ASP A 246 -8.88 -18.07 -16.40
CA ASP A 246 -9.21 -18.37 -17.77
C ASP A 246 -10.31 -17.38 -18.16
N THR A 247 -10.39 -17.04 -19.43
CA THR A 247 -11.31 -16.05 -19.98
C THR A 247 -12.75 -16.51 -19.84
N THR A 248 -13.31 -16.55 -18.61
CA THR A 248 -14.75 -16.53 -18.43
C THR A 248 -15.23 -15.37 -19.27
N ALA A 249 -15.86 -15.73 -20.38
CA ALA A 249 -16.21 -14.79 -21.42
C ALA A 249 -17.27 -13.92 -20.78
N VAL A 250 -16.95 -12.65 -20.57
CA VAL A 250 -18.00 -11.67 -20.30
C VAL A 250 -18.85 -11.68 -21.56
N SER A 251 -20.09 -12.15 -21.43
CA SER A 251 -21.04 -12.10 -22.53
C SER A 251 -21.35 -10.63 -22.83
N LEU A 252 -20.77 -10.09 -23.90
CA LEU A 252 -20.93 -8.69 -24.27
C LEU A 252 -22.41 -8.35 -24.54
N SER A 253 -23.15 -9.27 -25.15
CA SER A 253 -24.59 -9.10 -25.39
C SER A 253 -25.38 -9.04 -24.08
N GLN A 254 -25.03 -9.87 -23.08
CA GLN A 254 -25.64 -9.81 -21.76
C GLN A 254 -25.26 -8.50 -21.04
N LEU A 255 -24.00 -8.06 -21.14
CA LEU A 255 -23.52 -6.81 -20.56
C LEU A 255 -24.26 -5.60 -21.16
N GLU A 256 -24.41 -5.55 -22.49
CA GLU A 256 -25.17 -4.52 -23.19
C GLU A 256 -26.64 -4.53 -22.75
N ALA A 257 -27.24 -5.71 -22.60
CA ALA A 257 -28.61 -5.86 -22.10
C ALA A 257 -28.74 -5.37 -20.64
N ASP A 258 -27.79 -5.69 -19.77
CA ASP A 258 -27.73 -5.22 -18.37
C ASP A 258 -27.63 -3.69 -18.32
N VAL A 259 -26.71 -3.10 -19.09
CA VAL A 259 -26.50 -1.65 -19.15
C VAL A 259 -27.73 -0.95 -19.75
N GLY A 260 -28.34 -1.54 -20.79
CA GLY A 260 -29.59 -1.06 -21.36
C GLY A 260 -30.74 -1.04 -20.35
N ARG A 261 -30.91 -2.13 -19.58
CA ARG A 261 -31.88 -2.20 -18.47
C ARG A 261 -31.58 -1.15 -17.40
N ALA A 262 -30.31 -1.01 -17.01
CA ALA A 262 -29.88 -0.05 -15.99
C ALA A 262 -30.13 1.41 -16.43
N THR A 263 -29.97 1.71 -17.71
CA THR A 263 -30.16 3.05 -18.28
C THR A 263 -31.64 3.44 -18.29
N ARG A 264 -32.52 2.54 -18.75
CA ARG A 264 -33.97 2.77 -18.87
C ARG A 264 -34.73 2.75 -17.55
N ARG A 265 -34.17 2.12 -16.51
CA ARG A 265 -34.86 1.98 -15.22
C ARG A 265 -35.13 3.35 -14.60
N PRO A 266 -36.37 3.65 -14.17
CA PRO A 266 -36.73 4.97 -13.65
C PRO A 266 -35.92 5.33 -12.39
N ASN A 267 -35.87 6.62 -12.09
CA ASN A 267 -35.42 7.08 -10.78
C ASN A 267 -36.51 6.75 -9.77
N ILE A 268 -36.16 5.92 -8.79
CA ILE A 268 -37.08 5.53 -7.74
C ILE A 268 -36.58 6.19 -6.46
N SER A 269 -37.49 6.87 -5.76
CA SER A 269 -37.20 7.50 -4.46
C SER A 269 -36.84 6.40 -3.46
N THR A 270 -35.65 6.46 -2.87
CA THR A 270 -35.13 5.42 -1.97
C THR A 270 -35.59 5.60 -0.52
N ALA A 271 -36.80 6.10 -0.28
CA ALA A 271 -37.29 6.46 1.05
C ALA A 271 -37.58 5.26 1.98
N PHE A 272 -37.42 4.01 1.53
CA PHE A 272 -37.76 2.80 2.29
C PHE A 272 -36.60 1.79 2.35
N GLY A 273 -36.25 1.31 3.54
CA GLY A 273 -35.02 0.56 3.85
C GLY A 273 -34.76 -0.69 3.00
N ASP A 274 -35.68 -1.67 2.99
CA ASP A 274 -35.50 -2.91 2.23
C ASP A 274 -35.53 -2.69 0.70
N TYR A 275 -36.27 -1.65 0.28
CA TYR A 275 -36.30 -1.23 -1.11
C TYR A 275 -34.95 -0.64 -1.57
N HIS A 276 -34.35 0.21 -0.74
CA HIS A 276 -33.02 0.76 -0.99
C HIS A 276 -31.98 -0.36 -1.13
N ARG A 277 -32.03 -1.38 -0.25
CA ARG A 277 -31.15 -2.55 -0.30
C ARG A 277 -31.31 -3.34 -1.60
N SER A 278 -32.54 -3.57 -2.05
CA SER A 278 -32.80 -4.23 -3.33
C SER A 278 -32.33 -3.39 -4.52
N TYR A 279 -32.46 -2.06 -4.43
CA TYR A 279 -32.04 -1.14 -5.49
C TYR A 279 -30.52 -1.10 -5.68
N ILE A 280 -29.74 -1.04 -4.59
CA ILE A 280 -28.26 -0.97 -4.69
C ILE A 280 -27.63 -2.23 -5.28
N ARG A 281 -28.33 -3.37 -5.25
CA ARG A 281 -27.92 -4.63 -5.90
C ARG A 281 -28.16 -4.63 -7.42
N THR A 282 -28.83 -3.60 -7.93
CA THR A 282 -29.02 -3.44 -9.37
C THR A 282 -27.82 -2.71 -9.95
N LEU A 283 -27.47 -2.99 -11.21
CA LEU A 283 -26.37 -2.28 -11.89
C LEU A 283 -26.56 -0.74 -11.86
N ARG A 284 -27.80 -0.25 -12.03
CA ARG A 284 -28.11 1.19 -11.90
C ARG A 284 -27.82 1.70 -10.48
N GLY A 285 -28.29 0.99 -9.46
CA GLY A 285 -28.08 1.38 -8.07
C GLY A 285 -26.61 1.37 -7.67
N LYS A 286 -25.87 0.35 -8.10
CA LYS A 286 -24.42 0.27 -7.91
C LYS A 286 -23.69 1.41 -8.62
N ALA A 287 -24.00 1.69 -9.89
CA ALA A 287 -23.40 2.81 -10.62
C ALA A 287 -23.70 4.17 -9.95
N LYS A 288 -24.94 4.40 -9.53
CA LYS A 288 -25.28 5.62 -8.76
C LYS A 288 -24.55 5.70 -7.43
N SER A 289 -24.44 4.59 -6.70
CA SER A 289 -23.71 4.54 -5.44
C SER A 289 -22.26 4.95 -5.63
N LEU A 290 -21.60 4.42 -6.67
CA LEU A 290 -20.23 4.81 -7.04
C LEU A 290 -20.11 6.31 -7.41
N ALA A 291 -21.01 6.84 -8.23
CA ALA A 291 -21.03 8.28 -8.57
C ALA A 291 -21.26 9.17 -7.33
N ASN A 292 -22.22 8.79 -6.47
CA ASN A 292 -22.48 9.51 -5.21
C ASN A 292 -21.27 9.46 -4.28
N ASN A 293 -20.62 8.31 -4.16
CA ASN A 293 -19.40 8.17 -3.37
C ASN A 293 -18.28 9.04 -3.93
N ALA A 294 -18.12 9.12 -5.26
CA ALA A 294 -17.18 10.02 -5.92
C ALA A 294 -17.45 11.49 -5.57
N ARG A 295 -18.70 11.95 -5.68
CA ARG A 295 -19.09 13.32 -5.30
C ARG A 295 -18.80 13.60 -3.83
N ASN A 296 -19.25 12.74 -2.92
CA ASN A 296 -19.03 12.88 -1.48
C ASN A 296 -17.53 12.86 -1.09
N SER A 297 -16.74 12.08 -1.83
CA SER A 297 -15.29 11.96 -1.68
C SER A 297 -14.57 13.22 -2.18
N SER A 298 -15.04 13.81 -3.28
CA SER A 298 -14.55 15.07 -3.83
C SER A 298 -14.91 16.27 -2.96
N SER A 299 -16.16 16.39 -2.48
CA SER A 299 -16.58 17.49 -1.60
C SER A 299 -15.78 17.52 -0.31
N ARG A 300 -15.54 16.36 0.32
CA ARG A 300 -14.67 16.23 1.51
C ARG A 300 -13.23 16.67 1.27
N ARG A 301 -12.77 16.67 0.02
CA ARG A 301 -11.41 17.06 -0.37
C ARG A 301 -11.36 18.40 -1.11
N GLN A 302 -12.48 19.12 -1.20
CA GLN A 302 -12.60 20.39 -1.93
C GLN A 302 -12.14 20.25 -3.39
N ARG A 303 -12.59 19.20 -4.07
CA ARG A 303 -12.30 18.92 -5.49
C ARG A 303 -13.58 18.79 -6.30
N THR A 304 -13.46 18.87 -7.62
CA THR A 304 -14.57 18.65 -8.54
C THR A 304 -14.89 17.17 -8.72
N SER A 305 -16.15 16.87 -9.02
CA SER A 305 -16.62 15.57 -9.46
C SER A 305 -17.69 15.79 -10.52
N GLU A 306 -17.40 15.36 -11.74
CA GLU A 306 -18.28 15.49 -12.91
C GLU A 306 -18.84 14.14 -13.34
N ILE A 307 -18.38 13.05 -12.72
CA ILE A 307 -18.86 11.70 -12.99
C ILE A 307 -20.32 11.54 -12.56
N GLU A 308 -21.13 11.13 -13.51
CA GLU A 308 -22.50 10.67 -13.35
C GLU A 308 -22.58 9.13 -13.45
N TYR A 309 -23.71 8.56 -13.01
CA TYR A 309 -23.89 7.11 -13.09
C TYR A 309 -23.87 6.59 -14.54
N THR A 310 -24.29 7.40 -15.51
CA THR A 310 -24.24 7.06 -16.94
C THR A 310 -22.81 6.93 -17.44
N ASP A 311 -21.88 7.76 -16.93
CA ASP A 311 -20.46 7.66 -17.27
C ASP A 311 -19.88 6.34 -16.77
N ILE A 312 -20.30 5.89 -15.59
CA ILE A 312 -19.90 4.60 -15.02
C ILE A 312 -20.40 3.42 -15.87
N LEU A 313 -21.66 3.49 -16.34
CA LEU A 313 -22.19 2.47 -17.24
C LEU A 313 -21.44 2.44 -18.58
N GLN A 314 -21.10 3.61 -19.13
CA GLN A 314 -20.29 3.72 -20.34
C GLN A 314 -18.87 3.18 -20.14
N MET A 315 -18.23 3.44 -18.99
CA MET A 315 -16.93 2.84 -18.65
C MET A 315 -17.02 1.32 -18.62
N LEU A 316 -18.07 0.76 -18.01
CA LEU A 316 -18.26 -0.68 -17.94
C LEU A 316 -18.36 -1.31 -19.34
N LEU A 317 -19.11 -0.69 -20.26
CA LEU A 317 -19.17 -1.11 -21.67
C LEU A 317 -17.82 -0.97 -22.37
N LYS A 318 -17.18 0.20 -22.27
CA LYS A 318 -15.88 0.47 -22.90
C LYS A 318 -14.78 -0.49 -22.45
N GLN A 319 -14.88 -0.99 -21.22
CA GLN A 319 -13.95 -1.96 -20.64
C GLN A 319 -14.40 -3.42 -20.84
N GLY A 320 -15.49 -3.68 -21.57
CA GLY A 320 -16.01 -5.04 -21.79
C GLY A 320 -16.39 -5.76 -20.49
N GLY A 321 -16.81 -5.01 -19.47
CA GLY A 321 -17.14 -5.57 -18.15
C GLY A 321 -15.93 -6.02 -17.32
N ARG A 322 -14.72 -5.58 -17.66
CA ARG A 322 -13.46 -6.04 -17.04
C ARG A 322 -12.75 -4.95 -16.25
N CYS A 323 -11.97 -5.37 -15.26
CA CYS A 323 -11.09 -4.53 -14.47
C CYS A 323 -10.04 -3.87 -15.37
N PHE A 324 -9.90 -2.55 -15.31
CA PHE A 324 -8.99 -1.78 -16.16
C PHE A 324 -7.51 -2.19 -16.04
N TYR A 325 -7.08 -2.65 -14.87
CA TYR A 325 -5.70 -3.05 -14.64
C TYR A 325 -5.42 -4.52 -14.98
N SER A 326 -6.30 -5.44 -14.57
CA SER A 326 -6.02 -6.89 -14.61
C SER A 326 -6.84 -7.67 -15.64
N GLY A 327 -7.85 -7.06 -16.26
CA GLY A 327 -8.75 -7.74 -17.19
C GLY A 327 -9.73 -8.74 -16.54
N ILE A 328 -9.71 -8.89 -15.21
CA ILE A 328 -10.65 -9.76 -14.48
C ILE A 328 -12.08 -9.26 -14.68
N PRO A 329 -13.06 -10.15 -14.95
CA PRO A 329 -14.47 -9.79 -14.99
C PRO A 329 -14.94 -9.12 -13.70
N LEU A 330 -15.59 -7.96 -13.83
CA LEU A 330 -16.09 -7.21 -12.68
C LEU A 330 -17.46 -7.72 -12.27
N GLN A 331 -17.64 -7.93 -10.97
CA GLN A 331 -18.94 -8.28 -10.38
C GLN A 331 -19.71 -7.02 -9.97
N TYR A 332 -21.02 -6.98 -10.21
CA TYR A 332 -21.85 -5.80 -9.93
C TYR A 332 -23.27 -6.10 -9.49
N ASP A 333 -23.64 -7.38 -9.44
CA ASP A 333 -24.98 -7.89 -9.11
C ASP A 333 -25.12 -8.25 -7.62
N GLN A 334 -24.01 -8.55 -6.95
CA GLN A 334 -23.98 -8.93 -5.54
C GLN A 334 -23.19 -7.94 -4.67
N PRO A 335 -23.64 -7.66 -3.44
CA PRO A 335 -22.84 -6.93 -2.46
C PRO A 335 -21.70 -7.82 -1.96
N HIS A 336 -20.62 -7.20 -1.46
CA HIS A 336 -19.48 -7.89 -0.82
C HIS A 336 -19.07 -9.20 -1.51
N VAL A 337 -18.87 -9.13 -2.82
CA VAL A 337 -18.41 -10.24 -3.67
C VAL A 337 -16.97 -9.98 -4.09
N ASP A 338 -16.25 -11.04 -4.43
CA ASP A 338 -14.93 -10.93 -5.04
C ASP A 338 -15.02 -10.18 -6.38
N TRP A 339 -13.99 -9.40 -6.69
CA TRP A 339 -13.88 -8.64 -7.94
C TRP A 339 -15.02 -7.64 -8.15
N ALA A 340 -15.67 -7.19 -7.08
CA ALA A 340 -16.73 -6.19 -7.14
C ALA A 340 -16.23 -4.90 -7.81
N MET A 341 -17.02 -4.36 -8.75
CA MET A 341 -16.63 -3.14 -9.45
C MET A 341 -16.50 -1.95 -8.50
N SER A 342 -15.44 -1.19 -8.70
CA SER A 342 -15.06 0.00 -7.95
C SER A 342 -14.55 1.08 -8.91
N LEU A 343 -14.73 2.34 -8.53
CA LEU A 343 -14.28 3.49 -9.32
C LEU A 343 -12.90 3.93 -8.85
N GLU A 344 -11.95 4.05 -9.77
CA GLU A 344 -10.58 4.45 -9.49
C GLU A 344 -10.17 5.68 -10.29
N ARG A 345 -9.37 6.55 -9.67
CA ARG A 345 -8.74 7.68 -10.36
C ARG A 345 -7.37 7.28 -10.87
N LEU A 346 -7.09 7.49 -12.15
CA LEU A 346 -5.77 7.26 -12.73
C LEU A 346 -4.73 8.24 -12.14
N ASN A 347 -5.11 9.50 -11.97
CA ASN A 347 -4.32 10.53 -11.32
C ASN A 347 -5.02 11.03 -10.06
N ASN A 348 -4.40 10.77 -8.90
CA ASN A 348 -4.89 11.19 -7.60
C ASN A 348 -4.78 12.69 -7.33
N SER A 349 -4.13 13.48 -8.19
CA SER A 349 -4.13 14.95 -8.14
C SER A 349 -5.34 15.56 -8.85
N CYS A 350 -5.99 14.80 -9.74
CA CYS A 350 -7.19 15.22 -10.46
C CYS A 350 -8.47 14.79 -9.71
N GLY A 351 -9.59 15.46 -10.03
CA GLY A 351 -10.93 15.13 -9.52
C GLY A 351 -11.48 13.84 -10.13
N TYR A 352 -12.74 13.50 -9.80
CA TYR A 352 -13.46 12.45 -10.50
C TYR A 352 -14.07 13.03 -11.78
N VAL A 353 -13.35 12.90 -12.89
CA VAL A 353 -13.77 13.33 -14.24
C VAL A 353 -13.64 12.15 -15.20
N ARG A 354 -14.39 12.16 -16.31
CA ARG A 354 -14.52 11.00 -17.22
C ARG A 354 -13.17 10.44 -17.66
N ASP A 355 -12.24 11.29 -18.06
CA ASP A 355 -10.95 10.86 -18.60
C ASP A 355 -9.92 10.49 -17.52
N ASN A 356 -10.23 10.75 -16.25
CA ASN A 356 -9.37 10.40 -15.12
C ASN A 356 -9.88 9.19 -14.34
N CYS A 357 -10.99 8.58 -14.76
CA CYS A 357 -11.67 7.55 -14.00
C CYS A 357 -11.79 6.26 -14.81
N VAL A 358 -11.59 5.13 -14.13
CA VAL A 358 -11.75 3.79 -14.70
C VAL A 358 -12.43 2.87 -13.69
N LEU A 359 -12.98 1.75 -14.17
CA LEU A 359 -13.50 0.71 -13.30
C LEU A 359 -12.44 -0.35 -13.03
N ILE A 360 -12.27 -0.68 -11.77
CA ILE A 360 -11.35 -1.72 -11.31
C ILE A 360 -12.08 -2.67 -10.37
N ALA A 361 -11.51 -3.85 -10.16
CA ALA A 361 -11.95 -4.72 -9.08
C ALA A 361 -11.54 -4.10 -7.74
N ALA A 362 -12.39 -4.23 -6.71
CA ALA A 362 -12.22 -3.60 -5.41
C ALA A 362 -10.90 -3.97 -4.71
N GLU A 363 -10.37 -5.17 -4.98
CA GLU A 363 -9.07 -5.65 -4.55
C GLU A 363 -7.93 -4.71 -4.96
N PHE A 364 -8.02 -4.08 -6.13
CA PHE A 364 -7.01 -3.15 -6.64
C PHE A 364 -7.21 -1.72 -6.12
N ASN A 365 -8.28 -1.43 -5.38
CA ASN A 365 -8.57 -0.10 -4.83
C ASN A 365 -7.85 0.07 -3.47
N THR A 366 -6.54 0.25 -3.54
CA THR A 366 -5.69 0.41 -2.36
C THR A 366 -5.51 1.87 -1.98
N THR A 367 -5.30 2.11 -0.68
CA THR A 367 -5.07 3.47 -0.21
C THR A 367 -3.67 3.94 -0.60
N ASP A 368 -3.61 5.01 -1.39
CA ASP A 368 -2.36 5.73 -1.63
C ASP A 368 -2.08 6.79 -0.54
N LEU A 369 -0.97 6.60 0.17
CA LEU A 369 -0.48 7.49 1.22
C LEU A 369 0.57 8.49 0.73
N SER A 370 1.07 8.36 -0.51
CA SER A 370 2.09 9.26 -1.09
C SER A 370 1.65 10.73 -1.11
N LYS A 371 0.36 10.99 -1.34
CA LYS A 371 -0.23 12.33 -1.29
C LYS A 371 -0.12 13.04 0.06
N ASN A 372 0.09 12.30 1.15
CA ASN A 372 0.27 12.85 2.49
C ASN A 372 1.76 12.96 2.86
N ALA A 373 2.66 12.66 1.93
CA ALA A 373 4.09 12.78 2.15
C ALA A 373 4.46 14.26 2.35
N LYS A 374 5.23 14.52 3.42
CA LYS A 374 5.88 15.81 3.66
C LYS A 374 7.30 15.85 3.11
N GLY A 375 7.70 14.83 2.35
CA GLY A 375 9.06 14.63 1.86
C GLY A 375 9.05 13.82 0.58
N GLU A 376 10.19 13.22 0.26
CA GLU A 376 10.41 12.50 -0.99
C GLU A 376 9.42 11.35 -1.21
N VAL A 377 8.94 11.24 -2.45
CA VAL A 377 8.04 10.17 -2.92
C VAL A 377 8.80 9.39 -4.00
N TYR A 378 8.90 8.07 -3.83
CA TYR A 378 9.64 7.17 -4.71
C TYR A 378 8.72 6.19 -5.44
N GLY A 379 7.41 6.38 -5.31
CA GLY A 379 6.38 5.51 -5.84
C GLY A 379 5.07 5.65 -5.08
N SER A 380 4.24 4.62 -5.18
CA SER A 380 2.90 4.59 -4.59
C SER A 380 2.48 3.14 -4.40
N SER A 381 1.53 2.88 -3.49
CA SER A 381 0.81 1.60 -3.35
C SER A 381 -0.37 1.46 -4.30
N GLN A 382 -0.73 2.52 -5.03
CA GLN A 382 -1.79 2.50 -6.04
C GLN A 382 -1.45 1.51 -7.15
N TRP A 383 -2.41 0.69 -7.56
CA TRP A 383 -2.21 -0.25 -8.66
C TRP A 383 -2.11 0.46 -10.02
N SER A 384 -1.36 -0.16 -10.93
CA SER A 384 -1.26 0.24 -12.34
C SER A 384 -1.08 -1.01 -13.20
N ARG A 385 -1.28 -0.89 -14.52
CA ARG A 385 -1.02 -1.99 -15.46
C ARG A 385 0.44 -2.48 -15.37
N ALA A 386 1.40 -1.57 -15.22
CA ALA A 386 2.81 -1.95 -15.04
C ALA A 386 3.04 -2.83 -13.80
N LYS A 387 2.34 -2.57 -12.69
CA LYS A 387 2.43 -3.43 -11.51
C LYS A 387 1.77 -4.78 -11.71
N VAL A 388 0.63 -4.81 -12.41
CA VAL A 388 -0.02 -6.07 -12.79
C VAL A 388 0.93 -6.91 -13.65
N MET A 389 1.60 -6.30 -14.64
CA MET A 389 2.64 -6.97 -15.44
C MET A 389 3.78 -7.54 -14.61
N HIS A 390 4.24 -6.85 -13.56
CA HIS A 390 5.30 -7.40 -12.69
C HIS A 390 4.89 -8.62 -11.90
N VAL A 391 3.63 -8.68 -11.48
CA VAL A 391 3.12 -9.80 -10.67
C VAL A 391 2.75 -10.98 -11.56
N TRP A 392 2.10 -10.73 -12.70
CA TRP A 392 1.44 -11.75 -13.51
C TRP A 392 1.91 -11.83 -14.97
N GLY A 393 2.89 -11.02 -15.38
CA GLY A 393 3.38 -10.95 -16.76
C GLY A 393 2.34 -10.38 -17.75
N GLN A 394 2.58 -10.59 -19.04
CA GLN A 394 1.66 -10.21 -20.13
C GLN A 394 0.25 -10.78 -19.97
N ALA A 395 0.15 -11.98 -19.38
CA ALA A 395 -1.13 -12.62 -19.06
C ALA A 395 -2.04 -11.74 -18.19
N GLY A 396 -1.48 -10.82 -17.38
CA GLY A 396 -2.27 -9.90 -16.56
C GLY A 396 -2.77 -8.65 -17.30
N CYS A 397 -2.20 -8.28 -18.46
CA CYS A 397 -2.49 -7.01 -19.15
C CYS A 397 -3.06 -7.13 -20.57
N ASP A 398 -2.71 -8.16 -21.35
CA ASP A 398 -3.06 -8.25 -22.78
C ASP A 398 -4.52 -8.66 -23.07
N ARG A 399 -5.39 -8.58 -22.07
CA ARG A 399 -6.77 -9.06 -22.12
C ARG A 399 -7.79 -8.04 -22.64
N PHE A 400 -7.30 -6.89 -23.14
CA PHE A 400 -8.10 -5.86 -23.79
C PHE A 400 -8.08 -5.97 -25.32
N SER A 401 -7.20 -6.81 -25.88
CA SER A 401 -6.88 -6.84 -27.32
C SER A 401 -7.63 -7.90 -28.11
N GLN A 402 -8.45 -8.75 -27.45
CA GLN A 402 -9.15 -9.88 -28.06
C GLN A 402 -10.68 -9.72 -28.13
N SER A 403 -11.22 -8.52 -27.95
CA SER A 403 -12.67 -8.26 -28.01
C SER A 403 -13.02 -7.22 -29.06
#